data_AF-A0A968UB10-F1
#
_entry.id   AF-A0A968UB10-F1
#
_cell.length_a   1.000
_cell.length_b   1.000
_cell.length_c   1.000
_cell.angle_alpha   90.00
_cell.angle_beta   90.00
_cell.angle_gamma   90.00
#
_symmetry.space_group_name_H-M   'P 1'
#
loop_
_entity.id
_entity.type
_entity.pdbx_description
1 polymer ?
#
loop_
_entity_poly.entity_id
_entity_poly.type
_entity_poly.pdbx_seq_one_letter_code
_entity_poly.pdbx_strand_id
1 'polypeptide(L)' 'IFDHNYQFVTLSALEFEVLQACDRAKSANGPQIQESALTVADLLRQTSVSLHDIRQMHRNQLILLQPSRLSP' A
#
# COMPACT_ATOMS: atom_id res chain seq x y z
N ILE A 1 2.74 7.98 -12.80
CA ILE A 1 3.84 7.97 -11.80
C ILE A 1 5.14 7.64 -12.50
N PHE A 2 6.29 7.93 -11.90
CA PHE A 2 7.60 7.59 -12.47
C PHE A 2 8.22 6.42 -11.71
N ASP A 3 8.81 5.47 -12.42
CA ASP A 3 9.66 4.44 -11.80
C ASP A 3 11.08 4.98 -11.52
N HIS A 4 11.95 4.14 -10.96
CA HIS A 4 13.36 4.48 -10.70
C HIS A 4 14.19 4.73 -11.97
N ASN A 5 13.68 4.36 -13.14
CA ASN A 5 14.29 4.63 -14.43
C ASN A 5 13.74 5.92 -15.07
N TYR A 6 12.95 6.71 -14.33
CA TYR A 6 12.26 7.91 -14.79
C TYR A 6 11.31 7.66 -15.96
N GLN A 7 10.79 6.43 -16.09
CA GLN A 7 9.80 6.08 -17.10
C GLN A 7 8.40 6.36 -16.59
N PHE A 8 7.53 6.80 -17.50
CA PHE A 8 6.10 6.90 -17.21
C PHE A 8 5.53 5.51 -16.99
N VAL A 9 5.00 5.28 -15.79
CA VAL A 9 4.24 4.09 -15.45
C VAL A 9 2.77 4.48 -15.29
N THR A 10 1.93 3.78 -16.04
CA THR A 10 0.48 3.80 -15.90
C THR A 10 0.08 2.82 -14.81
N LEU A 11 -0.73 3.29 -13.86
CA LEU A 11 -1.33 2.43 -12.85
C LEU A 11 -2.54 1.72 -13.45
N SER A 12 -2.67 0.44 -13.15
CA SER A 12 -3.95 -0.25 -13.29
C SER A 12 -4.98 0.34 -12.31
N ALA A 13 -6.27 0.14 -12.59
CA ALA A 13 -7.34 0.60 -11.71
C ALA A 13 -7.21 0.01 -10.29
N LEU A 14 -6.73 -1.22 -10.20
CA LEU A 14 -6.54 -1.97 -8.96
C LEU A 14 -5.38 -1.42 -8.13
N GLU A 15 -4.24 -1.12 -8.76
CA GLU A 15 -3.12 -0.47 -8.07
C GLU A 15 -3.50 0.93 -7.58
N PHE A 16 -4.27 1.67 -8.38
CA PHE A 16 -4.79 2.98 -7.99
C PHE A 16 -5.72 2.88 -6.76
N GLU A 17 -6.60 1.88 -6.72
CA GLU A 17 -7.52 1.64 -5.59
C GLU A 17 -6.75 1.37 -4.29
N VAL A 18 -5.71 0.53 -4.34
CA VAL A 18 -4.83 0.24 -3.19
C VAL A 18 -4.13 1.49 -2.70
N LEU A 19 -3.52 2.26 -3.59
CA LEU A 19 -2.83 3.50 -3.22
C LEU A 19 -3.79 4.52 -2.59
N GLN A 20 -5.02 4.59 -3.09
CA GLN A 20 -6.06 5.44 -2.51
C GLN A 20 -6.51 4.95 -1.13
N ALA A 21 -6.57 3.64 -0.90
CA ALA A 21 -6.87 3.08 0.42
C ALA A 21 -5.77 3.43 1.45
N CYS A 22 -4.51 3.33 1.05
CA CYS A 22 -3.37 3.75 1.87
C CYS A 22 -3.42 5.25 2.22
N ASP A 23 -3.74 6.12 1.26
CA ASP A 23 -3.82 7.57 1.48
C ASP A 23 -4.98 7.96 2.43
N ARG A 24 -6.13 7.30 2.28
CA ARG A 24 -7.27 7.45 3.20
C ARG A 24 -6.92 7.06 4.63
N ALA A 25 -6.21 5.94 4.81
CA ALA A 25 -5.75 5.49 6.13
C ALA A 25 -4.77 6.47 6.78
N LYS A 26 -3.91 7.12 5.98
CA LYS A 26 -2.99 8.16 6.47
C LYS A 26 -3.73 9.42 6.92
N SER A 27 -4.74 9.85 6.16
CA SER A 27 -5.53 11.06 6.45
C SER A 27 -6.39 10.95 7.70
N ALA A 28 -6.84 9.74 8.05
CA ALA A 28 -7.68 9.49 9.22
C ALA A 28 -6.94 9.61 10.57
N ASN A 29 -5.61 9.45 10.60
CA ASN A 29 -4.85 9.28 11.84
C ASN A 29 -4.20 10.57 12.41
N GLY A 30 -4.36 11.72 11.74
CA GLY A 30 -3.81 13.00 12.20
C GLY A 30 -2.28 13.03 12.32
N PRO A 31 -1.67 14.20 12.61
CA PRO A 31 -0.21 14.37 12.59
C PRO A 31 0.53 13.80 13.82
N GLN A 32 -0.14 13.15 14.78
CA GLN A 32 0.47 12.78 16.07
C GLN A 32 0.31 11.31 16.51
N ILE A 33 -0.46 10.47 15.81
CA ILE A 33 -0.57 9.06 16.19
C ILE A 33 0.35 8.26 15.28
N GLN A 34 1.32 7.58 15.90
CA GLN A 34 2.17 6.59 15.25
C GLN A 34 1.34 5.72 14.30
N GLU A 35 1.68 5.84 13.02
CA GLU A 35 1.46 4.89 11.94
C GLU A 35 0.65 3.65 12.35
N SER A 36 -0.67 3.77 12.37
CA SER A 36 -1.52 2.58 12.18
C SER A 36 -1.37 2.21 10.71
N ALA A 37 -0.21 1.66 10.37
CA ALA A 37 0.09 1.18 9.03
C ALA A 37 -1.00 0.18 8.67
N LEU A 38 -1.67 0.44 7.55
CA LEU A 38 -2.74 -0.41 7.05
C LEU A 38 -2.19 -1.83 6.88
N THR A 39 -2.82 -2.82 7.51
CA THR A 39 -2.32 -4.19 7.38
C THR A 39 -2.66 -4.75 6.01
N VAL A 40 -1.93 -5.77 5.57
CA VAL A 40 -2.27 -6.48 4.33
C VAL A 40 -3.69 -7.07 4.42
N ALA A 41 -4.10 -7.53 5.59
CA ALA A 41 -5.46 -8.04 5.80
C ALA A 41 -6.53 -6.95 5.59
N ASP A 42 -6.28 -5.73 6.04
CA ASP A 42 -7.18 -4.59 5.82
C ASP A 42 -7.29 -4.24 4.34
N LEU A 43 -6.15 -4.24 3.63
CA LEU A 43 -6.12 -4.00 2.18
C LEU A 43 -6.95 -5.04 1.42
N LEU A 44 -6.75 -6.33 1.72
CA LEU A 44 -7.49 -7.42 1.08
C LEU A 44 -9.01 -7.35 1.37
N ARG A 45 -9.41 -6.77 2.51
CA ARG A 45 -10.82 -6.60 2.86
C ARG A 45 -11.46 -5.38 2.19
N GLN A 46 -10.69 -4.30 2.00
CA GLN A 46 -11.19 -3.02 1.50
C GLN A 46 -11.14 -2.90 -0.03
N THR A 47 -10.34 -3.75 -0.68
CA THR A 47 -10.09 -3.70 -2.13
C THR A 47 -10.24 -5.09 -2.73
N SER A 48 -10.29 -5.16 -4.06
CA SER A 48 -10.42 -6.42 -4.81
C SER A 48 -9.10 -7.17 -5.03
N VAL A 49 -8.04 -6.78 -4.31
CA VAL A 49 -6.67 -7.26 -4.57
C VAL A 49 -6.39 -8.61 -3.95
N SER A 50 -5.46 -9.36 -4.55
CA SER A 50 -4.93 -10.61 -3.99
C SER A 50 -3.57 -10.40 -3.33
N LEU A 51 -3.12 -11.41 -2.57
CA LEU A 51 -1.75 -11.45 -2.05
C LEU A 51 -0.68 -11.43 -3.16
N HIS A 52 -1.00 -11.99 -4.33
CA HIS A 52 -0.11 -11.92 -5.48
C HIS A 52 0.08 -10.46 -5.92
N ASP A 53 -1.02 -9.70 -6.00
CA ASP A 53 -1.00 -8.30 -6.43
C ASP A 53 -0.25 -7.43 -5.43
N ILE A 54 -0.52 -7.59 -4.13
CA ILE A 54 0.22 -6.88 -3.07
C ILE A 54 1.73 -7.15 -3.16
N ARG A 55 2.12 -8.41 -3.42
CA ARG A 55 3.52 -8.77 -3.61
C ARG A 55 4.11 -8.11 -4.86
N GLN A 56 3.38 -8.06 -5.97
CA GLN A 56 3.84 -7.36 -7.19
C GLN A 56 3.98 -5.86 -6.95
N MET A 57 3.00 -5.23 -6.31
CA MET A 57 3.04 -3.82 -5.96
C MET A 57 4.23 -3.49 -5.05
N HIS A 58 4.55 -4.35 -4.09
CA HIS A 58 5.76 -4.21 -3.26
C HIS A 58 7.04 -4.34 -4.09
N ARG A 59 7.12 -5.32 -5.01
CA ARG A 59 8.29 -5.48 -5.90
C ARG A 59 8.48 -4.30 -6.84
N ASN A 60 7.38 -3.72 -7.32
CA ASN A 60 7.36 -2.52 -8.15
C ASN A 60 7.49 -1.23 -7.31
N GLN A 61 7.70 -1.36 -5.99
CA GLN A 61 7.92 -0.26 -5.06
C GLN A 61 6.79 0.78 -5.04
N LEU A 62 5.57 0.34 -5.37
CA LEU A 62 4.36 1.16 -5.26
C LEU A 62 3.90 1.27 -3.79
N ILE A 63 4.18 0.24 -2.99
CA ILE A 63 3.89 0.18 -1.56
C ILE A 63 5.10 -0.37 -0.80
N LEU A 64 5.19 -0.04 0.49
CA LEU A 64 6.18 -0.59 1.40
C LEU A 64 5.50 -1.52 2.41
N LEU A 65 5.97 -2.76 2.52
CA LEU A 65 5.53 -3.69 3.55
C LEU A 65 6.57 -3.71 4.67
N GLN A 66 6.11 -3.50 5.90
CA GLN A 66 6.96 -3.63 7.07
C GLN A 66 6.66 -4.96 7.76
N PRO A 67 7.69 -5.70 8.22
CA PRO A 67 7.45 -6.90 9.01
C PRO A 67 6.72 -6.52 10.30
N SER A 68 5.66 -7.27 10.61
CA SER A 68 4.96 -7.16 11.88
C SER A 68 5.97 -7.39 13.00
N ARG A 69 6.21 -6.40 13.86
CA ARG A 69 6.97 -6.62 15.08
C ARG A 69 6.11 -7.46 16.02
N LEU A 70 6.14 -8.78 15.84
CA LEU A 70 5.72 -9.72 16.86
C LEU A 70 6.74 -9.60 18.00
N SER A 71 6.39 -8.83 19.04
CA SER A 71 7.13 -8.89 20.30
C SER A 71 7.05 -10.32 20.84
N PRO A 72 8.18 -10.93 21.26
CA PRO A 72 8.20 -12.25 21.88
C PRO A 72 7.48 -12.26 23.24
#